data_AF-A0A645I0Y4-F1
#
_entry.id   AF-A0A645I0Y4-F1
#
_cell.length_a   1.000
_cell.length_b   1.000
_cell.length_c   1.000
_cell.angle_alpha   90.00
_cell.angle_beta   90.00
_cell.angle_gamma   90.00
#
_symmetry.space_group_name_H-M   'P 1'
#
loop_
_entity.id
_entity.type
_entity.pdbx_description
1 polymer ?
#
loop_
_entity_poly.entity_id
_entity_poly.type
_entity_poly.pdbx_seq_one_letter_code
_entity_poly.pdbx_strand_id
1 'polypeptide(L)' 'MIGDRMDTDIIAGIESGLDTVLVLSGVTNEAEMKRFPYRPRLVLNGVGDIPG' A
#
# COMPACT_ATOMS: atom_id res chain seq x y z
N MET A 1 1.30 1.51 -8.60
CA MET A 1 1.49 0.15 -8.06
C MET A 1 0.42 -0.10 -7.00
N ILE A 2 -0.22 -1.27 -7.03
CA ILE A 2 -1.18 -1.71 -6.01
C ILE A 2 -0.55 -2.93 -5.32
N GLY A 3 -0.53 -2.96 -3.99
CA GLY A 3 0.09 -4.06 -3.24
C GLY A 3 -0.45 -4.17 -1.83
N ASP A 4 -0.06 -5.23 -1.12
CA ASP A 4 -0.50 -5.55 0.23
C ASP A 4 0.67 -5.55 1.24
N ARG A 5 1.91 -5.42 0.77
CA ARG A 5 3.12 -5.37 1.59
C ARG A 5 3.81 -4.02 1.54
N MET A 6 4.08 -3.44 2.70
CA MET A 6 4.81 -2.17 2.81
C MET A 6 6.28 -2.31 2.40
N ASP A 7 6.95 -3.35 2.89
CA ASP A 7 8.38 -3.61 2.76
C ASP A 7 8.82 -4.12 1.38
N THR A 8 7.87 -4.49 0.52
CA THR A 8 8.14 -4.87 -0.88
C THR A 8 7.42 -3.95 -1.84
N ASP A 9 6.09 -3.96 -1.85
CA ASP A 9 5.31 -3.34 -2.92
C ASP A 9 5.33 -1.82 -2.78
N ILE A 10 5.05 -1.32 -1.58
CA ILE A 10 4.95 0.13 -1.37
C ILE A 10 6.32 0.79 -1.51
N ILE A 11 7.38 0.23 -0.93
CA ILE A 11 8.72 0.79 -1.09
C ILE A 11 9.20 0.72 -2.55
N ALA A 12 8.99 -0.39 -3.26
CA ALA A 12 9.39 -0.50 -4.67
C ALA A 12 8.63 0.48 -5.56
N GLY A 13 7.34 0.70 -5.30
CA GLY A 13 6.54 1.67 -6.03
C GLY A 13 7.02 3.10 -5.80
N ILE A 14 7.32 3.47 -4.56
CA ILE A 14 7.85 4.80 -4.21
C ILE A 14 9.21 5.03 -4.87
N GLU A 15 10.15 4.09 -4.76
CA GLU A 15 11.50 4.21 -5.35
C GLU A 15 11.45 4.28 -6.88
N SER A 16 10.43 3.70 -7.50
CA SER A 16 10.21 3.77 -8.95
C SER A 16 9.45 5.04 -9.39
N GLY A 17 9.08 5.93 -8.47
CA GLY A 17 8.28 7.13 -8.75
C GLY A 17 6.84 6.83 -9.15
N LEU A 18 6.31 5.65 -8.82
CA LEU A 18 4.94 5.25 -9.09
C LEU A 18 4.02 5.61 -7.93
N ASP A 19 2.81 6.05 -8.24
CA ASP A 19 1.76 6.19 -7.24
C ASP A 19 1.40 4.83 -6.63
N THR A 20 1.40 4.73 -5.30
CA THR A 20 1.19 3.49 -4.57
C THR A 20 -0.19 3.41 -3.90
N VAL A 21 -0.80 2.23 -3.93
CA VAL A 21 -2.04 1.92 -3.23
C VAL A 21 -1.80 0.69 -2.37
N LEU A 22 -2.03 0.80 -1.06
CA LEU A 22 -2.01 -0.34 -0.14
C LEU A 22 -3.43 -0.89 0.03
N VAL A 23 -3.59 -2.20 -0.15
CA VAL A 23 -4.83 -2.91 0.20
C VAL A 23 -4.69 -3.66 1.52
N LEU A 24 -5.64 -3.46 2.43
CA LEU A 24 -5.62 -4.06 3.78
C LEU A 24 -6.20 -5.48 3.82
N SER A 25 -6.68 -6.00 2.68
CA SER A 25 -7.19 -7.37 2.54
C SER A 25 -6.08 -8.43 2.51
N GLY A 26 -4.82 -8.02 2.38
CA GLY A 26 -3.67 -8.92 2.31
C GLY A 26 -2.87 -8.94 3.60
N VAL A 27 -1.55 -8.80 3.48
CA VAL A 27 -0.61 -9.03 4.59
C VAL A 27 -0.52 -7.87 5.56
N THR A 28 -0.32 -6.64 5.07
CA THR A 28 -0.14 -5.49 5.96
C THR A 28 -1.47 -5.00 6.48
N ASN A 29 -1.59 -4.86 7.80
CA ASN A 29 -2.72 -4.16 8.42
C ASN A 29 -2.38 -2.69 8.78
N GLU A 30 -3.40 -1.94 9.19
CA GLU A 30 -3.26 -0.50 9.48
C GLU A 30 -2.27 -0.21 10.64
N ALA A 31 -2.19 -1.10 11.64
CA ALA A 31 -1.28 -0.93 12.77
C ALA A 31 0.18 -1.17 12.36
N GLU A 32 0.43 -2.13 11.47
CA GLU A 32 1.75 -2.38 10.90
C GLU A 32 2.19 -1.26 9.97
N MET A 33 1.30 -0.77 9.09
CA MET A 33 1.56 0.37 8.23
C MET A 33 2.09 1.57 9.05
N LYS A 34 1.50 1.84 10.22
CA LYS A 34 1.91 2.94 11.10
C LYS A 34 3.38 2.86 11.56
N ARG A 35 4.01 1.68 11.54
CA ARG A 35 5.40 1.46 11.96
C ARG A 35 6.43 1.88 10.90
N PHE A 36 6.02 2.01 9.64
CA PHE A 36 6.94 2.40 8.56
C PHE A 36 7.13 3.92 8.52
N PRO A 37 8.29 4.43 8.06
CA PRO A 37 8.54 5.86 7.93
C PRO A 37 7.97 6.48 6.64
N TYR A 38 7.41 5.67 5.74
CA TYR A 38 6.78 6.09 4.49
C TYR A 38 5.32 5.65 4.42
N ARG A 39 4.54 6.25 3.53
CA ARG A 39 3.11 5.96 3.37
C ARG A 39 2.77 5.74 1.90
N PRO A 40 1.83 4.81 1.62
CA PRO A 40 1.25 4.71 0.29
C PRO A 40 0.43 5.97 0.00
N ARG A 41 0.18 6.25 -1.29
CA ARG A 41 -0.67 7.38 -1.67
C ARG A 41 -2.13 7.17 -1.28
N LEU A 42 -2.60 5.93 -1.37
CA LEU A 42 -3.97 5.55 -1.02
C LEU A 42 -3.97 4.25 -0.21
N VAL A 43 -4.92 4.13 0.71
CA VAL A 43 -5.17 2.91 1.49
C VAL A 43 -6.62 2.50 1.27
N LEU A 44 -6.84 1.24 0.89
CA LEU A 44 -8.16 0.67 0.60
C LEU A 44 -8.34 -0.64 1.38
N ASN A 45 -9.59 -1.06 1.64
CA ASN A 45 -9.79 -2.34 2.34
C ASN A 45 -9.49 -3.54 1.42
N GLY A 46 -9.65 -3.37 0.12
CA GLY A 46 -9.34 -4.38 -0.89
C GLY A 46 -9.38 -3.82 -2.30
N VAL A 47 -9.05 -4.64 -3.28
CA VAL A 47 -9.09 -4.25 -4.71
C VAL A 47 -10.49 -3.88 -5.20
N GLY A 48 -11.54 -4.37 -4.54
CA GLY A 48 -12.93 -4.03 -4.87
C GLY A 48 -13.32 -2.58 -4.57
N ASP A 49 -12.54 -1.89 -3.73
CA ASP A 49 -12.77 -0.49 -3.39
C ASP A 49 -12.07 0.48 -4.36
N ILE A 50 -11.40 -0.04 -5.40
CA ILE A 50 -10.73 0.81 -6.39
C ILE A 50 -11.81 1.48 -7.25
N PRO A 51 -11.89 2.82 -7.26
CA PRO A 51 -12.84 3.52 -8.12
C PRO A 51 -12.47 3.27 -9.59
N GLY A 52 -13.47 2.84 -10.37
CA GLY A 52 -13.37 2.65 -11.82
C GLY A 52 -13.41 3.95 -12.60
#